data_AF-A0A0F9B6C4-F1
#
_entry.id   AF-A0A0F9B6C4-F1
#
_cell.length_a   1.000
_cell.length_b   1.000
_cell.length_c   1.000
_cell.angle_alpha   90.00
_cell.angle_beta   90.00
_cell.angle_gamma   90.00
#
_symmetry.space_group_name_H-M   'P 1'
#
loop_
_entity.id
_entity.type
_entity.pdbx_description
1 polymer ?
#
loop_
_entity_poly.entity_id
_entity_poly.type
_entity_poly.pdbx_seq_one_letter_code
_entity_poly.pdbx_strand_id
1 'polypeptide(L)'
;MARDRREDRYDQKLEKKQMAERALRHRSTEDVEAEEDAISKAKAEREKDPDKYRLKADQTVGRNDPCPCGSGKKYKKCCGSKE
;
A
#
# COMPACT_ATOMS: atom_id res chain seq x y z
N MET A 1 -33.05 -8.59 -45.92
CA MET A 1 -33.90 -8.70 -44.72
C MET A 1 -33.75 -7.39 -43.95
N ALA A 2 -34.84 -6.66 -43.73
CA ALA A 2 -34.78 -5.41 -42.95
C ALA A 2 -34.68 -5.79 -41.46
N ARG A 3 -33.67 -5.26 -40.76
CA ARG A 3 -33.55 -5.43 -39.30
C ARG A 3 -34.80 -4.86 -38.63
N ASP A 4 -35.29 -5.53 -37.59
CA ASP A 4 -36.47 -5.06 -36.88
C ASP A 4 -36.09 -3.77 -36.12
N ARG A 5 -36.89 -2.71 -36.24
CA ARG A 5 -36.72 -1.45 -35.49
C ARG A 5 -36.65 -1.66 -33.97
N ARG A 6 -37.14 -2.79 -33.48
CA ARG A 6 -37.02 -3.22 -32.08
C ARG A 6 -35.59 -3.67 -31.75
N GLU A 7 -34.96 -4.44 -32.63
CA GLU A 7 -33.57 -4.90 -32.51
C GLU A 7 -32.62 -3.71 -32.58
N ASP A 8 -32.80 -2.81 -33.55
CA ASP A 8 -31.97 -1.60 -33.67
C ASP A 8 -32.05 -0.71 -32.42
N ARG A 9 -33.23 -0.62 -31.79
CA ARG A 9 -33.41 0.11 -30.52
C ARG A 9 -32.78 -0.61 -29.33
N TYR A 10 -32.72 -1.93 -29.35
CA TYR A 10 -32.06 -2.72 -28.32
C TYR A 10 -30.53 -2.58 -28.43
N ASP A 11 -29.99 -2.70 -29.63
CA ASP A 11 -28.56 -2.54 -29.91
C ASP A 11 -28.09 -1.13 -29.55
N GLN A 12 -28.84 -0.09 -29.94
CA GLN A 12 -28.52 1.28 -29.55
C GLN A 12 -28.54 1.49 -28.03
N LYS A 13 -29.40 0.79 -27.28
CA LYS A 13 -29.43 0.86 -25.80
C LYS A 13 -28.23 0.13 -25.20
N LEU A 14 -27.85 -1.02 -25.78
CA LEU A 14 -26.71 -1.80 -25.32
C LEU A 14 -25.41 -1.03 -25.52
N GLU A 15 -25.21 -0.44 -26.69
CA GLU A 15 -24.05 0.41 -26.99
C GLU A 15 -23.97 1.61 -26.04
N LYS A 16 -25.09 2.30 -25.78
CA LYS A 16 -25.14 3.41 -24.81
C LYS A 16 -24.76 2.95 -23.40
N LYS A 17 -25.23 1.77 -22.97
CA LYS A 17 -24.87 1.19 -21.68
C LYS A 17 -23.38 0.85 -21.60
N GLN A 18 -22.82 0.26 -22.65
CA GLN A 18 -21.39 -0.06 -22.74
C GLN A 18 -20.52 1.21 -22.73
N MET A 19 -20.94 2.26 -23.44
CA MET A 19 -20.23 3.56 -23.43
C MET A 19 -20.26 4.21 -22.04
N ALA A 20 -21.40 4.19 -21.34
CA ALA A 20 -21.51 4.71 -19.98
C ALA A 20 -20.65 3.91 -18.98
N GLU A 21 -20.64 2.58 -19.08
CA GLU A 21 -19.78 1.73 -18.26
C GLU A 21 -18.29 1.98 -18.53
N ARG A 22 -17.90 2.16 -19.80
CA ARG A 22 -16.52 2.52 -20.18
C ARG A 22 -16.12 3.89 -19.64
N ALA A 23 -17.02 4.87 -19.63
CA ALA A 23 -16.76 6.20 -19.05
C ALA A 23 -16.51 6.13 -17.53
N LEU A 24 -17.26 5.29 -16.80
CA LEU A 24 -17.04 5.06 -15.36
C LEU A 24 -15.75 4.28 -15.08
N ARG A 25 -15.32 3.43 -16.01
CA ARG A 25 -14.06 2.65 -15.92
C ARG A 25 -12.85 3.38 -16.47
N HIS A 26 -13.04 4.54 -17.09
CA HIS A 26 -11.94 5.40 -17.51
C HIS A 26 -11.38 6.08 -16.25
N ARG A 27 -10.69 5.31 -15.41
CA ARG A 27 -9.64 5.82 -14.52
C ARG A 27 -8.73 6.63 -15.46
N SER A 28 -8.74 7.95 -15.32
CA SER A 28 -8.11 8.79 -16.33
C SER A 28 -6.62 8.44 -16.41
N THR A 29 -6.04 8.50 -17.60
CA THR A 29 -4.59 8.29 -17.75
C THR A 29 -3.82 9.29 -16.90
N GLU A 30 -4.37 10.49 -16.75
CA GLU A 30 -3.84 11.55 -15.90
C GLU A 30 -3.81 11.15 -14.42
N ASP A 31 -4.84 10.45 -13.92
CA ASP A 31 -4.85 9.92 -12.54
C ASP A 31 -3.78 8.83 -12.34
N VAL A 32 -3.62 7.95 -13.33
CA VAL A 32 -2.60 6.88 -13.29
C VAL A 32 -1.19 7.46 -13.37
N GLU A 33 -0.96 8.43 -14.26
CA GLU A 33 0.33 9.13 -14.42
C GLU A 33 0.69 9.93 -13.16
N ALA A 34 -0.29 10.56 -12.51
CA ALA A 34 -0.09 11.26 -11.24
C ALA A 34 0.24 10.31 -10.08
N GLU A 35 -0.42 9.15 -10.00
CA GLU A 35 -0.06 8.09 -9.05
C GLU A 35 1.35 7.53 -9.31
N GLU A 36 1.73 7.32 -10.57
CA GLU A 36 3.06 6.82 -10.94
C GLU A 36 4.17 7.83 -10.66
N ASP A 37 3.96 9.13 -10.89
CA ASP A 37 4.90 10.20 -10.54
C ASP A 37 5.06 10.30 -9.00
N ALA A 38 3.96 10.24 -8.26
CA ALA A 38 3.98 10.25 -6.80
C ALA A 38 4.77 9.06 -6.23
N ILE A 39 4.57 7.85 -6.78
CA ILE A 39 5.34 6.65 -6.40
C ILE A 39 6.82 6.80 -6.76
N SER A 40 7.13 7.35 -7.94
CA SER A 40 8.51 7.57 -8.39
C SER A 40 9.25 8.56 -7.49
N LYS A 41 8.59 9.66 -7.12
CA LYS A 41 9.11 10.67 -6.19
C LYS A 41 9.32 10.10 -4.79
N ALA A 42 8.37 9.30 -4.29
CA ALA A 42 8.50 8.63 -2.99
C ALA A 42 9.66 7.62 -2.97
N LYS A 43 9.87 6.85 -4.05
CA LYS A 43 11.02 5.96 -4.19
C LYS A 43 12.34 6.72 -4.20
N ALA A 44 12.43 7.81 -4.96
CA ALA A 44 13.63 8.64 -5.03
C ALA A 44 13.97 9.29 -3.67
N GLU A 45 12.96 9.66 -2.88
CA GLU A 45 13.19 10.19 -1.53
C GLU A 45 13.70 9.10 -0.56
N ARG A 46 13.16 7.87 -0.66
CA ARG A 46 13.59 6.73 0.15
C ARG A 46 15.00 6.26 -0.17
N GLU A 47 15.47 6.47 -1.40
CA GLU A 47 16.86 6.18 -1.79
C GLU A 47 17.86 7.14 -1.12
N LYS A 48 17.47 8.40 -0.91
CA LYS A 48 18.33 9.42 -0.28
C LYS A 48 18.52 9.18 1.22
N ASP A 49 17.49 8.72 1.91
CA ASP A 49 17.56 8.43 3.34
C ASP A 49 16.75 7.16 3.69
N PRO A 50 17.37 5.97 3.59
CA PRO A 50 16.67 4.71 3.89
C PRO A 50 16.42 4.49 5.39
N ASP A 51 17.12 5.22 6.28
CA ASP A 51 17.00 5.06 7.73
C ASP A 51 15.83 5.85 8.32
N LYS A 52 15.50 7.03 7.76
CA LYS A 52 14.34 7.88 8.12
C LYS A 52 13.02 7.12 8.11
N TYR A 53 12.87 6.16 7.20
CA TYR A 53 11.68 5.33 7.05
C TYR A 53 11.85 3.90 7.58
N ARG A 54 13.01 3.57 8.14
CA ARG A 54 13.25 2.28 8.77
C ARG A 54 12.53 2.29 10.11
N LEU A 55 11.57 1.38 10.29
CA LEU A 55 10.98 1.16 11.61
C LEU A 55 12.11 0.78 12.57
N LYS A 56 12.39 1.64 13.56
CA LYS A 56 13.31 1.31 14.64
C LYS A 56 12.77 0.07 15.33
N ALA A 57 13.50 -1.04 15.22
CA ALA A 57 13.29 -2.15 16.12
C ALA A 57 13.51 -1.61 17.52
N ASP A 58 12.43 -1.52 18.31
CA ASP A 58 12.54 -1.24 19.73
C ASP A 58 13.56 -2.23 20.28
N GLN A 59 14.60 -1.75 20.96
CA GLN A 59 15.63 -2.62 21.54
C GLN A 59 15.01 -3.35 22.74
N THR A 60 14.10 -4.28 22.47
CA THR A 60 13.59 -5.19 23.48
C THR A 60 14.80 -5.97 23.98
N VAL A 61 15.24 -5.66 25.20
CA VAL A 61 16.43 -6.29 25.77
C VAL A 61 16.17 -7.79 25.82
N GLY A 62 17.02 -8.56 25.14
CA GLY A 62 16.82 -10.00 25.03
C GLY A 62 16.86 -10.63 26.43
N ARG A 63 16.00 -11.63 26.69
CA ARG A 63 15.92 -12.29 28.00
C ARG A 63 17.30 -12.84 28.49
N ASN A 64 18.23 -13.15 27.59
CA ASN A 64 19.58 -13.61 27.90
C ASN A 64 20.67 -12.53 27.87
N ASP A 65 20.37 -11.31 27.43
CA ASP A 65 21.30 -10.18 27.31
C ASP A 65 21.72 -9.65 28.70
N PRO A 66 22.90 -9.02 28.88
CA PRO A 66 23.25 -8.33 30.11
C PRO A 66 22.15 -7.33 30.56
N CYS A 67 21.86 -7.31 31.85
CA CYS A 67 20.86 -6.41 32.41
C CYS A 67 21.29 -4.94 32.27
N PRO A 68 20.44 -4.05 31.73
CA PRO A 68 20.74 -2.62 31.60
C PRO A 68 20.86 -1.91 32.96
N CYS A 69 20.46 -2.58 34.05
CA CYS A 69 20.61 -2.13 35.43
C CYS A 69 22.05 -2.16 35.97
N GLY A 70 23.04 -2.61 35.18
CA GLY A 70 24.45 -2.63 35.56
C GLY A 70 24.84 -3.76 36.53
N SER A 71 23.95 -4.72 36.80
CA SER A 71 24.22 -5.82 37.73
C SER A 71 25.17 -6.91 37.21
N GLY A 72 25.52 -6.86 35.92
CA GLY A 72 26.30 -7.90 35.22
C GLY A 72 25.56 -9.24 35.04
N LYS A 73 24.32 -9.36 35.51
CA LYS A 73 23.48 -10.56 35.38
C LYS A 73 22.67 -10.53 34.09
N LYS A 74 22.32 -11.68 33.53
CA LYS A 74 21.39 -11.78 32.39
C LYS A 74 20.02 -11.18 32.75
N TYR A 75 19.35 -10.50 31.83
CA TYR A 75 18.07 -9.80 32.06
C TYR A 75 17.05 -10.69 32.78
N LYS A 76 16.87 -11.95 32.34
CA LYS A 76 15.96 -12.94 32.97
C LYS A 76 16.27 -13.30 34.42
N LYS A 77 17.51 -13.09 34.86
CA LYS A 77 17.97 -13.38 36.22
C LYS A 77 18.11 -12.10 37.05
N CYS A 78 17.63 -10.96 36.54
CA CYS A 78 17.65 -9.68 37.23
C CYS A 78 16.32 -8.96 37.06
N CYS A 79 16.24 -7.94 36.20
CA CYS A 79 15.01 -7.15 36.03
C CYS A 79 13.85 -7.96 35.43
N GLY A 80 14.14 -8.87 34.49
CA GLY A 80 13.17 -9.77 33.86
C GLY A 80 12.92 -11.08 34.62
N SER A 81 13.21 -11.15 35.92
CA SER A 81 12.93 -12.33 36.75
C SER A 81 11.51 -12.38 37.30
N LYS A 82 10.78 -11.27 37.22
CA LYS A 82 9.39 -11.16 37.70
C LYS A 82 8.36 -11.34 36.57
N GLU A 83 8.81 -11.76 35.38
CA GLU A 83 8.03 -11.99 34.16
C GLU A 83 8.23 -13.41 33.61
#